data_AF-A0A509L4F7-F1
#
_entry.id   AF-A0A509L4F7-F1
#
_cell.length_a   1.000
_cell.length_b   1.000
_cell.length_c   1.000
_cell.angle_alpha   90.00
_cell.angle_beta   90.00
_cell.angle_gamma   90.00
#
_symmetry.space_group_name_H-M   'P 1'
#
loop_
_entity.id
_entity.type
_entity.pdbx_description
1 polymer ?
#
loop_
_entity_poly.entity_id
_entity_poly.type
_entity_poly.pdbx_seq_one_letter_code
_entity_poly.pdbx_strand_id
1 'polypeptide(L)'
;KLDGDGIPPDFFSDINVRKAFMHAYDADTFLKEVLNGLGSLPGTPLIKGLAYKKQMPMYAFDLKKSEAYMKKAWGGKVWEKGFKMIITHNTGREEREAAALMLKENIESLNPKFRIEVRNVDWKDYMPAIRQFQYPIFIIGWGADYPDPHNFMYPYMSSNGTYGKYMGYNNPDVDKLLKAGIENVEPDKRAAAYDKLQTIWYEDALGIALFQPLELFVYRDYVKGYNRNPMFSQTVEFFWNINK
;
A
#
# COMPACT_ATOMS: atom_id res chain seq x y z
N LYS A 1 -8.02 21.78 9.16
CA LYS A 1 -8.48 21.62 10.57
C LYS A 1 -9.69 20.69 10.56
N LEU A 2 -10.01 19.97 11.64
CA LEU A 2 -11.20 19.10 11.67
C LEU A 2 -12.47 19.93 11.98
N ASP A 3 -13.07 20.47 10.93
CA ASP A 3 -14.25 21.34 10.98
C ASP A 3 -15.45 20.81 10.18
N GLY A 4 -15.31 19.66 9.52
CA GLY A 4 -16.34 19.06 8.67
C GLY A 4 -16.17 19.36 7.18
N ASP A 5 -15.44 20.42 6.83
CA ASP A 5 -15.15 20.82 5.44
C ASP A 5 -13.71 20.50 5.02
N GLY A 6 -12.88 20.05 5.97
CA GLY A 6 -11.55 19.53 5.71
C GLY A 6 -11.03 18.65 6.85
N ILE A 7 -9.78 18.26 6.71
CA ILE A 7 -9.02 17.52 7.73
C ILE A 7 -7.78 18.32 8.16
N PRO A 8 -7.25 18.13 9.38
CA PRO A 8 -5.95 18.66 9.76
C PRO A 8 -4.81 17.82 9.12
N PRO A 9 -3.57 18.36 8.98
CA PRO A 9 -2.46 17.64 8.37
C PRO A 9 -2.10 16.32 9.07
N ASP A 10 -2.34 16.24 10.38
CA ASP A 10 -2.07 15.08 11.23
C ASP A 10 -3.29 14.15 11.38
N PHE A 11 -4.32 14.25 10.52
CA PHE A 11 -5.56 13.47 10.62
C PHE A 11 -5.32 11.96 10.79
N PHE A 12 -4.38 11.41 10.01
CA PHE A 12 -4.01 9.99 10.04
C PHE A 12 -3.00 9.62 11.15
N SER A 13 -2.57 10.57 11.99
CA SER A 13 -1.77 10.25 13.18
C SER A 13 -2.56 9.43 14.20
N ASP A 14 -3.89 9.61 14.26
CA ASP A 14 -4.77 8.78 15.06
C ASP A 14 -4.91 7.37 14.45
N ILE A 15 -4.45 6.37 15.19
CA ILE A 15 -4.51 4.97 14.78
C ILE A 15 -5.94 4.46 14.56
N ASN A 16 -6.94 5.06 15.20
CA ASN A 16 -8.34 4.70 14.95
C ASN A 16 -8.77 5.09 13.54
N VAL A 17 -8.31 6.23 13.01
CA VAL A 17 -8.56 6.59 11.60
C VAL A 17 -7.93 5.54 10.69
N ARG A 18 -6.66 5.19 10.90
CA ARG A 18 -5.97 4.18 10.09
C ARG A 18 -6.66 2.81 10.13
N LYS A 19 -6.98 2.30 11.32
CA LYS A 19 -7.69 1.02 11.48
C LYS A 19 -9.08 1.03 10.88
N ALA A 20 -9.79 2.17 10.91
CA ALA A 20 -11.07 2.28 10.23
C ALA A 20 -10.92 2.12 8.71
N PHE A 21 -9.96 2.81 8.09
CA PHE A 21 -9.68 2.66 6.66
C PHE A 21 -9.24 1.24 6.29
N MET A 22 -8.41 0.59 7.13
CA MET A 22 -8.01 -0.81 6.92
C MET A 22 -9.20 -1.77 6.89
N HIS A 23 -10.18 -1.60 7.79
CA HIS A 23 -11.39 -2.42 7.83
C HIS A 23 -12.42 -2.07 6.75
N ALA A 24 -12.25 -0.94 6.06
CA ALA A 24 -13.13 -0.50 4.96
C ALA A 24 -12.68 -1.01 3.58
N TYR A 25 -11.54 -1.70 3.50
CA TYR A 25 -11.06 -2.27 2.25
C TYR A 25 -11.58 -3.70 2.08
N ASP A 26 -12.42 -3.93 1.07
CA ASP A 26 -12.91 -5.26 0.71
C ASP A 26 -11.92 -5.94 -0.24
N ALA A 27 -10.87 -6.50 0.37
CA ALA A 27 -9.77 -7.09 -0.37
C ALA A 27 -10.19 -8.31 -1.21
N ASP A 28 -11.17 -9.09 -0.74
CA ASP A 28 -11.65 -10.28 -1.46
C ASP A 28 -12.44 -9.87 -2.70
N THR A 29 -13.36 -8.90 -2.57
CA THR A 29 -14.07 -8.32 -3.72
C THR A 29 -13.09 -7.65 -4.67
N PHE A 30 -12.07 -6.94 -4.17
CA PHE A 30 -11.04 -6.34 -5.01
C PHE A 30 -10.29 -7.38 -5.84
N LEU A 31 -9.82 -8.47 -5.21
CA LEU A 31 -9.14 -9.55 -5.93
C LEU A 31 -10.05 -10.20 -6.97
N LYS A 32 -11.33 -10.42 -6.64
CA LYS A 32 -12.26 -11.11 -7.53
C LYS A 32 -12.71 -10.23 -8.70
N GLU A 33 -13.21 -9.03 -8.42
CA GLU A 33 -13.91 -8.18 -9.39
C GLU A 33 -12.98 -7.19 -10.10
N VAL A 34 -11.91 -6.72 -9.43
CA VAL A 34 -10.96 -5.76 -10.03
C VAL A 34 -9.79 -6.51 -10.67
N LEU A 35 -9.22 -7.50 -9.98
CA LEU A 35 -8.07 -8.25 -10.50
C LEU A 35 -8.46 -9.52 -11.27
N ASN A 36 -9.74 -9.90 -11.36
CA ASN A 36 -10.19 -11.15 -11.99
C ASN A 36 -9.48 -12.41 -11.42
N GLY A 37 -9.11 -12.38 -10.14
CA GLY A 37 -8.32 -13.43 -9.48
C GLY A 37 -6.83 -13.44 -9.86
N LEU A 38 -6.36 -12.51 -10.70
CA LEU A 38 -4.99 -12.44 -11.20
C LEU A 38 -4.08 -11.63 -10.28
N GLY A 39 -3.88 -12.15 -9.07
CA GLY A 39 -2.96 -11.53 -8.11
C GLY A 39 -2.98 -12.20 -6.76
N SER A 40 -2.37 -11.53 -5.81
CA SER A 40 -2.43 -11.89 -4.40
C SER A 40 -2.57 -10.64 -3.55
N LEU A 41 -3.08 -10.82 -2.34
CA LEU A 41 -3.34 -9.74 -1.40
C LEU A 41 -2.29 -9.83 -0.28
N PRO A 42 -1.20 -9.05 -0.35
CA PRO A 42 -0.15 -9.14 0.64
C PRO A 42 -0.58 -8.41 1.92
N GLY A 43 -0.40 -9.02 3.10
CA GLY A 43 -0.64 -8.33 4.38
C GLY A 43 0.39 -7.25 4.72
N THR A 44 1.48 -7.13 3.95
CA THR A 44 2.61 -6.23 4.19
C THR A 44 3.29 -5.82 2.87
N PRO A 45 4.16 -4.81 2.85
CA PRO A 45 4.91 -4.43 1.65
C PRO A 45 5.87 -5.52 1.16
N LEU A 46 6.27 -6.45 2.03
CA LEU A 46 7.10 -7.58 1.61
C LEU A 46 6.25 -8.52 0.75
N ILE A 47 6.66 -8.66 -0.52
CA ILE A 47 5.95 -9.41 -1.55
C ILE A 47 6.32 -10.89 -1.60
N LYS A 48 5.47 -11.71 -2.22
CA LYS A 48 5.77 -13.11 -2.56
C LYS A 48 6.93 -13.16 -3.55
N GLY A 49 7.87 -14.09 -3.32
CA GLY A 49 9.05 -14.31 -4.15
C GLY A 49 10.36 -13.78 -3.55
N LEU A 50 10.28 -13.00 -2.46
CA LEU A 50 11.46 -12.54 -1.72
C LEU A 50 11.69 -13.36 -0.44
N ALA A 51 12.95 -13.41 0.01
CA ALA A 51 13.33 -14.05 1.26
C ALA A 51 12.58 -13.45 2.46
N TYR A 52 12.44 -14.21 3.55
CA TYR A 52 11.81 -13.79 4.81
C TYR A 52 10.34 -13.34 4.69
N LYS A 53 9.72 -13.46 3.51
CA LYS A 53 8.30 -13.25 3.33
C LYS A 53 7.52 -14.24 4.19
N LYS A 54 6.63 -13.70 5.05
CA LYS A 54 5.64 -14.49 5.78
C LYS A 54 4.23 -14.17 5.29
N GLN A 55 3.34 -15.14 5.47
CA GLN A 55 1.92 -14.90 5.30
C GLN A 55 1.40 -14.09 6.48
N MET A 56 1.33 -12.78 6.30
CA MET A 56 0.74 -11.87 7.26
C MET A 56 -0.75 -11.73 6.97
N PRO A 57 -1.61 -11.70 8.00
CA PRO A 57 -3.03 -11.43 7.81
C PRO A 57 -3.22 -10.02 7.28
N MET A 58 -4.31 -9.82 6.55
CA MET A 58 -4.87 -8.49 6.34
C MET A 58 -5.92 -8.18 7.40
N TYR A 59 -6.21 -6.90 7.56
CA TYR A 59 -7.42 -6.50 8.25
C TYR A 59 -8.63 -7.07 7.52
N ALA A 60 -9.50 -7.77 8.25
CA ALA A 60 -10.74 -8.29 7.68
C ALA A 60 -11.65 -7.14 7.25
N PHE A 61 -12.29 -7.25 6.09
CA PHE A 61 -13.34 -6.31 5.69
C PHE A 61 -14.51 -6.40 6.67
N ASP A 62 -14.75 -5.32 7.41
CA ASP A 62 -15.73 -5.27 8.48
C ASP A 62 -16.17 -3.83 8.73
N LEU A 63 -17.24 -3.41 8.06
CA LEU A 63 -17.77 -2.05 8.19
C LEU A 63 -18.22 -1.72 9.62
N LYS A 64 -18.62 -2.71 10.43
CA LYS A 64 -18.98 -2.47 11.84
C LYS A 64 -17.75 -2.14 12.67
N LYS A 65 -16.62 -2.83 12.45
CA LYS A 65 -15.34 -2.46 13.07
C LYS A 65 -14.85 -1.12 12.55
N SER A 66 -14.96 -0.86 11.25
CA SER A 66 -14.60 0.43 10.66
C SER A 66 -15.37 1.58 11.34
N GLU A 67 -16.69 1.43 11.47
CA GLU A 67 -17.56 2.37 12.18
C GLU A 67 -17.13 2.57 13.63
N ALA A 68 -16.87 1.48 14.36
CA ALA A 68 -16.46 1.53 15.76
C ALA A 68 -15.14 2.28 15.96
N TYR A 69 -14.19 2.15 15.02
CA TYR A 69 -12.95 2.93 15.02
C TYR A 69 -13.20 4.40 14.66
N MET A 70 -14.03 4.70 13.65
CA MET A 70 -14.38 6.09 13.32
C MET A 70 -15.09 6.84 14.47
N LYS A 71 -15.90 6.13 15.27
CA LYS A 71 -16.52 6.68 16.50
C LYS A 71 -15.52 7.03 17.59
N LYS A 72 -14.35 6.39 17.62
CA LYS A 72 -13.28 6.68 18.60
C LYS A 72 -12.29 7.72 18.09
N ALA A 73 -12.16 7.83 16.76
CA ALA A 73 -11.21 8.72 16.12
C ALA A 73 -11.35 10.18 16.59
N TRP A 74 -10.22 10.77 16.94
CA TRP A 74 -10.05 12.11 17.49
C TRP A 74 -10.93 12.37 18.72
N GLY A 75 -11.12 11.34 19.56
CA GLY A 75 -11.99 11.40 20.73
C GLY A 75 -13.46 11.60 20.36
N GLY A 76 -13.91 11.05 19.22
CA GLY A 76 -15.28 11.14 18.71
C GLY A 76 -15.55 12.32 17.77
N LYS A 77 -14.61 13.27 17.66
CA LYS A 77 -14.79 14.47 16.84
C LYS A 77 -14.96 14.16 15.35
N VAL A 78 -14.32 13.10 14.84
CA VAL A 78 -14.50 12.67 13.44
C VAL A 78 -15.96 12.31 13.21
N TRP A 79 -16.55 11.49 14.08
CA TRP A 79 -17.93 11.04 13.96
C TRP A 79 -18.94 12.18 14.07
N GLU A 80 -18.70 13.12 14.99
CA GLU A 80 -19.58 14.26 15.23
C GLU A 80 -19.56 15.28 14.08
N LYS A 81 -18.37 15.65 13.60
CA LYS A 81 -18.19 16.72 12.62
C LYS A 81 -18.20 16.25 11.17
N GLY A 82 -17.74 15.04 10.93
CA GLY A 82 -17.39 14.58 9.59
C GLY A 82 -16.12 15.21 9.05
N PHE A 83 -15.91 15.03 7.75
CA PHE A 83 -14.76 15.55 7.02
C PHE A 83 -15.01 15.57 5.51
N LYS A 84 -14.26 16.42 4.81
CA LYS A 84 -14.01 16.30 3.38
C LYS A 84 -12.54 16.04 3.14
N MET A 85 -12.21 15.11 2.26
CA MET A 85 -10.83 14.84 1.86
C MET A 85 -10.78 14.28 0.43
N ILE A 86 -9.57 14.03 -0.05
CA ILE A 86 -9.35 13.39 -1.35
C ILE A 86 -8.57 12.08 -1.18
N ILE A 87 -8.81 11.11 -2.04
CA ILE A 87 -7.93 9.97 -2.28
C ILE A 87 -7.37 10.15 -3.69
N THR A 88 -6.05 10.16 -3.82
CA THR A 88 -5.41 10.35 -5.12
C THR A 88 -4.83 9.07 -5.67
N HIS A 89 -4.83 8.96 -7.00
CA HIS A 89 -4.17 7.92 -7.76
C HIS A 89 -3.60 8.52 -9.06
N ASN A 90 -2.57 7.90 -9.61
CA ASN A 90 -1.98 8.38 -10.86
C ASN A 90 -2.71 7.85 -12.10
N THR A 91 -2.64 8.61 -13.19
CA THR A 91 -3.15 8.25 -14.52
C THR A 91 -2.62 6.89 -15.01
N GLY A 92 -3.48 6.14 -15.71
CA GLY A 92 -3.15 4.85 -16.34
C GLY A 92 -3.18 3.64 -15.40
N ARG A 93 -3.80 3.76 -14.22
CA ARG A 93 -3.87 2.72 -13.19
C ARG A 93 -5.31 2.55 -12.68
N GLU A 94 -6.12 1.85 -13.46
CA GLU A 94 -7.55 1.62 -13.19
C GLU A 94 -7.78 0.84 -11.90
N GLU A 95 -6.89 -0.08 -11.57
CA GLU A 95 -6.98 -0.86 -10.34
C GLU A 95 -6.77 0.01 -9.08
N ARG A 96 -6.00 1.09 -9.19
CA ARG A 96 -5.85 2.08 -8.12
C ARG A 96 -7.10 2.95 -7.98
N GLU A 97 -7.72 3.30 -9.09
CA GLU A 97 -9.00 4.03 -9.09
C GLU A 97 -10.10 3.21 -8.44
N ALA A 98 -10.23 1.94 -8.81
CA ALA A 98 -11.20 1.02 -8.23
C ALA A 98 -11.03 0.87 -6.71
N ALA A 99 -9.78 0.76 -6.22
CA ALA A 99 -9.50 0.74 -4.79
C ALA A 99 -9.90 2.05 -4.09
N ALA A 100 -9.62 3.21 -4.71
CA ALA A 100 -9.99 4.51 -4.17
C ALA A 100 -11.51 4.68 -4.08
N LEU A 101 -12.23 4.27 -5.13
CA LEU A 101 -13.70 4.31 -5.20
C LEU A 101 -14.33 3.38 -4.17
N MET A 102 -13.79 2.17 -4.02
CA MET A 102 -14.25 1.22 -2.98
C MET A 102 -14.07 1.80 -1.58
N LEU A 103 -12.89 2.36 -1.27
CA LEU A 103 -12.65 3.01 0.02
C LEU A 103 -13.56 4.22 0.23
N LYS A 104 -13.78 5.02 -0.81
CA LYS A 104 -14.73 6.15 -0.78
C LYS A 104 -16.12 5.66 -0.41
N GLU A 105 -16.67 4.69 -1.15
CA GLU A 105 -18.01 4.15 -0.92
C GLU A 105 -18.17 3.58 0.49
N ASN A 106 -17.25 2.71 0.89
CA ASN A 106 -17.29 2.02 2.18
C ASN A 106 -17.12 2.96 3.37
N ILE A 107 -16.34 4.05 3.24
CA ILE A 107 -16.19 5.04 4.31
C ILE A 107 -17.38 6.01 4.35
N GLU A 108 -17.84 6.50 3.20
CA GLU A 108 -19.00 7.40 3.14
C GLU A 108 -20.29 6.73 3.61
N SER A 109 -20.43 5.40 3.42
CA SER A 109 -21.59 4.65 3.91
C SER A 109 -21.70 4.61 5.44
N LEU A 110 -20.60 4.83 6.17
CA LEU A 110 -20.60 4.79 7.64
C LEU A 110 -21.30 6.01 8.26
N ASN A 111 -21.19 7.17 7.61
CA ASN A 111 -21.73 8.41 8.15
C ASN A 111 -21.98 9.43 7.03
N PRO A 112 -23.19 10.01 6.93
CA PRO A 112 -23.54 10.95 5.87
C PRO A 112 -22.75 12.28 5.92
N LYS A 113 -21.90 12.51 6.93
CA LYS A 113 -21.00 13.67 7.01
C LYS A 113 -19.60 13.39 6.47
N PHE A 114 -19.29 12.14 6.11
CA PHE A 114 -18.00 11.78 5.50
C PHE A 114 -18.08 12.01 4.00
N ARG A 115 -17.08 12.69 3.45
CA ARG A 115 -16.99 12.99 2.02
C ARG A 115 -15.57 12.81 1.53
N ILE A 116 -15.43 12.02 0.47
CA ILE A 116 -14.16 11.69 -0.16
C ILE A 116 -14.30 11.96 -1.66
N GLU A 117 -13.39 12.72 -2.24
CA GLU A 117 -13.24 12.85 -3.69
C GLU A 117 -12.12 11.91 -4.16
N VAL A 118 -12.37 11.10 -5.20
CA VAL A 118 -11.30 10.37 -5.87
C VAL A 118 -10.75 11.23 -6.99
N ARG A 119 -9.43 11.45 -7.00
CA ARG A 119 -8.79 12.36 -7.95
C ARG A 119 -7.65 11.66 -8.69
N ASN A 120 -7.79 11.62 -10.01
CA ASN A 120 -6.72 11.26 -10.92
C ASN A 120 -5.71 12.39 -11.05
N VAL A 121 -4.41 12.08 -11.02
CA VAL A 121 -3.34 13.06 -11.17
C VAL A 121 -2.28 12.52 -12.14
N ASP A 122 -1.84 13.35 -13.09
CA ASP A 122 -0.72 13.00 -13.97
C ASP A 122 0.56 12.77 -13.15
N TRP A 123 1.37 11.79 -13.53
CA TRP A 123 2.57 11.40 -12.78
C TRP A 123 3.53 12.57 -12.50
N LYS A 124 3.68 13.49 -13.46
CA LYS A 124 4.61 14.64 -13.35
C LYS A 124 4.21 15.58 -12.21
N ASP A 125 2.92 15.69 -11.94
CA ASP A 125 2.34 16.56 -10.90
C ASP A 125 2.11 15.78 -9.60
N TYR A 126 1.86 14.47 -9.70
CA TYR A 126 1.58 13.59 -8.59
C TYR A 126 2.74 13.45 -7.62
N MET A 127 3.94 13.16 -8.14
CA MET A 127 5.12 12.92 -7.30
C MET A 127 5.59 14.17 -6.53
N PRO A 128 5.65 15.37 -7.13
CA PRO A 128 5.91 16.60 -6.38
C PRO A 128 4.90 16.87 -5.27
N ALA A 129 3.61 16.68 -5.52
CA ALA A 129 2.56 16.92 -4.53
C ALA A 129 2.63 15.94 -3.34
N ILE A 130 2.93 14.65 -3.59
CA ILE A 130 3.20 13.67 -2.53
C ILE A 130 4.40 14.11 -1.67
N ARG A 131 5.51 14.52 -2.30
CA ARG A 131 6.72 14.99 -1.60
C ARG A 131 6.49 16.22 -0.73
N GLN A 132 5.50 17.04 -1.09
CA GLN A 132 5.08 18.24 -0.36
C GLN A 132 3.95 17.97 0.65
N PHE A 133 3.62 16.70 0.91
CA PHE A 133 2.59 16.30 1.88
C PHE A 133 1.20 16.85 1.57
N GLN A 134 0.88 17.06 0.27
CA GLN A 134 -0.38 17.67 -0.14
C GLN A 134 -1.55 16.69 -0.20
N TYR A 135 -1.29 15.38 -0.17
CA TYR A 135 -2.31 14.36 -0.29
C TYR A 135 -2.44 13.55 1.01
N PRO A 136 -3.66 13.45 1.57
CA PRO A 136 -3.87 12.72 2.81
C PRO A 136 -3.84 11.21 2.60
N ILE A 137 -4.26 10.73 1.41
CA ILE A 137 -4.05 9.36 0.94
C ILE A 137 -3.57 9.45 -0.51
N PHE A 138 -2.47 8.76 -0.82
CA PHE A 138 -1.96 8.57 -2.17
C PHE A 138 -1.83 7.07 -2.45
N ILE A 139 -2.44 6.60 -3.54
CA ILE A 139 -2.28 5.21 -3.99
C ILE A 139 -1.09 5.15 -4.96
N ILE A 140 -0.14 4.27 -4.65
CA ILE A 140 1.13 4.13 -5.36
C ILE A 140 1.54 2.65 -5.39
N GLY A 141 2.64 2.33 -6.07
CA GLY A 141 3.20 1.00 -6.06
C GLY A 141 4.70 1.06 -6.31
N TRP A 142 5.36 -0.04 -5.98
CA TRP A 142 6.80 -0.22 -6.08
C TRP A 142 7.11 -1.47 -6.92
N GLY A 143 8.07 -1.36 -7.83
CA GLY A 143 8.63 -2.51 -8.55
C GLY A 143 9.95 -2.92 -7.90
N ALA A 144 10.24 -4.22 -7.87
CA ALA A 144 11.50 -4.70 -7.30
C ALA A 144 12.70 -4.26 -8.16
N ASP A 145 13.69 -3.61 -7.56
CA ASP A 145 14.95 -3.28 -8.26
C ASP A 145 16.01 -4.38 -8.09
N TYR A 146 15.96 -5.12 -6.98
CA TYR A 146 16.82 -6.25 -6.66
C TYR A 146 16.11 -7.22 -5.69
N PRO A 147 16.49 -8.51 -5.67
CA PRO A 147 15.75 -9.55 -4.95
C PRO A 147 16.12 -9.61 -3.46
N ASP A 148 16.07 -8.48 -2.75
CA ASP A 148 16.28 -8.41 -1.30
C ASP A 148 15.09 -7.77 -0.59
N PRO A 149 14.65 -8.28 0.58
CA PRO A 149 13.51 -7.72 1.33
C PRO A 149 13.64 -6.25 1.69
N HIS A 150 14.87 -5.72 1.81
CA HIS A 150 15.05 -4.30 2.04
C HIS A 150 14.53 -3.43 0.88
N ASN A 151 14.49 -3.95 -0.35
CA ASN A 151 13.96 -3.23 -1.53
C ASN A 151 12.51 -2.78 -1.32
N PHE A 152 11.74 -3.51 -0.51
CA PHE A 152 10.35 -3.15 -0.18
C PHE A 152 10.24 -2.56 1.22
N MET A 153 10.85 -3.20 2.23
CA MET A 153 10.64 -2.78 3.61
C MET A 153 11.23 -1.39 3.90
N TYR A 154 12.39 -1.05 3.33
CA TYR A 154 13.01 0.25 3.58
C TYR A 154 12.23 1.41 2.94
N PRO A 155 11.88 1.39 1.63
CA PRO A 155 11.11 2.49 1.03
C PRO A 155 9.76 2.73 1.71
N TYR A 156 9.06 1.68 2.14
CA TYR A 156 7.74 1.82 2.74
C TYR A 156 7.75 2.16 4.23
N MET A 157 8.77 1.78 5.01
CA MET A 157 8.74 1.89 6.47
C MET A 157 9.80 2.79 7.10
N SER A 158 10.95 3.04 6.45
CA SER A 158 11.95 3.91 7.07
C SER A 158 11.49 5.36 7.08
N SER A 159 11.83 6.09 8.15
CA SER A 159 11.66 7.56 8.19
C SER A 159 12.44 8.28 7.08
N ASN A 160 13.50 7.65 6.56
CA ASN A 160 14.29 8.12 5.41
C ASN A 160 13.97 7.38 4.10
N GLY A 161 13.05 6.42 4.14
CA GLY A 161 12.57 5.69 2.97
C GLY A 161 11.64 6.54 2.12
N THR A 162 11.49 6.20 0.84
CA THR A 162 10.71 6.98 -0.13
C THR A 162 9.28 7.26 0.37
N TYR A 163 8.49 6.22 0.64
CA TYR A 163 7.11 6.37 1.07
C TYR A 163 6.97 6.51 2.58
N GLY A 164 7.82 5.90 3.39
CA GLY A 164 7.84 6.12 4.84
C GLY A 164 7.97 7.61 5.18
N LYS A 165 8.89 8.31 4.50
CA LYS A 165 9.01 9.77 4.57
C LYS A 165 7.76 10.50 4.10
N TYR A 166 7.17 10.12 2.97
CA TYR A 166 6.00 10.82 2.40
C TYR A 166 4.72 10.59 3.20
N MET A 167 4.63 9.49 3.95
CA MET A 167 3.59 9.25 4.95
C MET A 167 3.84 10.04 6.26
N GLY A 168 5.01 10.66 6.41
CA GLY A 168 5.43 11.27 7.68
C GLY A 168 5.62 10.25 8.81
N TYR A 169 5.83 8.97 8.49
CA TYR A 169 6.02 7.92 9.48
C TYR A 169 7.42 7.99 10.06
N ASN A 170 7.51 8.06 11.39
CA ASN A 170 8.78 8.10 12.11
C ASN A 170 8.66 7.21 13.36
N ASN A 171 9.35 6.07 13.31
CA ASN A 171 9.46 5.14 14.42
C ASN A 171 10.92 4.68 14.55
N PRO A 172 11.66 5.13 15.59
CA PRO A 172 13.07 4.77 15.77
C PRO A 172 13.33 3.25 15.87
N ASP A 173 12.37 2.48 16.39
CA ASP A 173 12.49 1.03 16.48
C ASP A 173 12.40 0.38 15.10
N VAL A 174 11.54 0.89 14.22
CA VAL A 174 11.46 0.46 12.83
C VAL A 174 12.77 0.76 12.09
N ASP A 175 13.31 1.98 12.22
CA ASP A 175 14.57 2.34 11.59
C ASP A 175 15.74 1.46 12.08
N LYS A 176 15.76 1.16 13.39
CA LYS A 176 16.75 0.25 13.99
C LYS A 176 16.63 -1.18 13.45
N LEU A 177 15.41 -1.69 13.31
CA LEU A 177 15.15 -3.03 12.75
C LEU A 177 15.51 -3.10 11.26
N LEU A 178 15.21 -2.06 10.47
CA LEU A 178 15.60 -1.97 9.07
C LEU A 178 17.12 -1.98 8.93
N LYS A 179 17.82 -1.15 9.71
CA LYS A 179 19.29 -1.13 9.74
C LYS A 179 19.85 -2.51 10.09
N ALA A 180 19.32 -3.16 11.12
CA ALA A 180 19.74 -4.51 11.49
C ALA A 180 19.47 -5.55 10.38
N GLY A 181 18.36 -5.44 9.64
CA GLY A 181 18.07 -6.32 8.51
C GLY A 181 18.99 -6.11 7.30
N ILE A 182 19.51 -4.89 7.12
CA ILE A 182 20.41 -4.52 6.02
C ILE A 182 21.87 -4.88 6.36
N GLU A 183 22.34 -4.58 7.56
CA GLU A 183 23.76 -4.73 7.94
C GLU A 183 24.14 -6.16 8.35
N ASN A 184 23.17 -7.00 8.67
CA ASN A 184 23.42 -8.34 9.18
C ASN A 184 23.47 -9.35 8.03
N VAL A 185 24.48 -10.23 8.03
CA VAL A 185 24.64 -11.30 7.04
C VAL A 185 24.08 -12.65 7.51
N GLU A 186 23.82 -12.80 8.82
CA GLU A 186 23.30 -14.04 9.40
C GLU A 186 21.80 -14.20 9.08
N PRO A 187 21.38 -15.25 8.34
CA PRO A 187 20.00 -15.39 7.86
C PRO A 187 18.94 -15.33 8.96
N ASP A 188 19.16 -15.98 10.10
CA ASP A 188 18.19 -16.01 11.20
C ASP A 188 17.99 -14.64 11.86
N LYS A 189 19.08 -13.86 11.98
CA LYS A 189 19.00 -12.51 12.55
C LYS A 189 18.31 -11.54 11.59
N ARG A 190 18.58 -11.66 10.27
CA ARG A 190 17.84 -10.91 9.24
C ARG A 190 16.35 -11.28 9.26
N ALA A 191 16.03 -12.57 9.29
CA ALA A 191 14.67 -13.08 9.32
C ALA A 191 13.89 -12.52 10.52
N ALA A 192 14.48 -12.53 11.70
CA ALA A 192 13.85 -11.99 12.91
C ALA A 192 13.58 -10.48 12.83
N ALA A 193 14.47 -9.71 12.16
CA ALA A 193 14.24 -8.28 11.94
C ALA A 193 13.07 -8.02 10.99
N TYR A 194 13.03 -8.70 9.83
CA TYR A 194 11.94 -8.54 8.87
C TYR A 194 10.61 -9.12 9.35
N ASP A 195 10.63 -10.11 10.23
CA ASP A 195 9.43 -10.62 10.91
C ASP A 195 8.80 -9.53 11.79
N LYS A 196 9.59 -8.92 12.66
CA LYS A 196 9.13 -7.81 13.52
C LYS A 196 8.62 -6.63 12.71
N LEU A 197 9.31 -6.27 11.62
CA LEU A 197 8.88 -5.19 10.74
C LEU A 197 7.51 -5.49 10.10
N GLN A 198 7.29 -6.72 9.65
CA GLN A 198 5.99 -7.13 9.12
C GLN A 198 4.88 -7.08 10.17
N THR A 199 5.17 -7.47 11.41
CA THR A 199 4.24 -7.33 12.54
C THR A 199 3.91 -5.86 12.82
N ILE A 200 4.93 -4.99 12.88
CA ILE A 200 4.73 -3.55 13.11
C ILE A 200 3.87 -2.92 12.01
N TRP A 201 4.11 -3.26 10.73
CA TRP A 201 3.28 -2.78 9.62
C TRP A 201 1.80 -3.04 9.86
N TYR A 202 1.48 -4.27 10.30
CA TYR A 202 0.12 -4.67 10.62
C TYR A 202 -0.40 -3.94 11.86
N GLU A 203 0.30 -3.99 12.99
CA GLU A 203 -0.18 -3.46 14.28
C GLU A 203 -0.42 -1.93 14.27
N ASP A 204 0.49 -1.19 13.65
CA ASP A 204 0.43 0.27 13.53
C ASP A 204 -0.52 0.72 12.40
N ALA A 205 -1.02 -0.21 11.58
CA ALA A 205 -1.88 0.05 10.43
C ALA A 205 -1.28 1.10 9.47
N LEU A 206 -0.02 0.92 9.04
CA LEU A 206 0.72 1.92 8.25
C LEU A 206 0.06 2.22 6.90
N GLY A 207 -0.41 1.17 6.23
CA GLY A 207 -1.06 1.30 4.94
C GLY A 207 -1.62 -0.02 4.43
N ILE A 208 -2.51 0.08 3.45
CA ILE A 208 -3.07 -1.08 2.77
C ILE A 208 -2.05 -1.54 1.72
N ALA A 209 -1.46 -2.72 1.92
CA ALA A 209 -0.66 -3.35 0.89
C ALA A 209 -1.61 -3.95 -0.17
N LEU A 210 -2.00 -3.09 -1.12
CA LEU A 210 -3.23 -3.23 -1.92
C LEU A 210 -3.35 -4.56 -2.66
N PHE A 211 -2.33 -4.92 -3.42
CA PHE A 211 -2.22 -6.20 -4.12
C PHE A 211 -0.78 -6.39 -4.65
N GLN A 212 -0.44 -7.63 -4.97
CA GLN A 212 0.68 -7.99 -5.85
C GLN A 212 0.09 -8.66 -7.09
N PRO A 213 0.25 -8.08 -8.29
CA PRO A 213 -0.35 -8.61 -9.51
C PRO A 213 0.27 -9.95 -9.91
N LEU A 214 -0.54 -10.81 -10.53
CA LEU A 214 -0.04 -11.93 -11.31
C LEU A 214 0.08 -11.47 -12.76
N GLU A 215 1.31 -11.38 -13.25
CA GLU A 215 1.56 -10.98 -14.63
C GLU A 215 1.41 -12.19 -15.57
N LEU A 216 0.57 -12.05 -16.59
CA LEU A 216 0.36 -13.04 -17.64
C LEU A 216 1.09 -12.61 -18.91
N PHE A 217 1.95 -13.50 -19.42
CA PHE A 217 2.62 -13.32 -20.70
C PHE A 217 2.19 -14.44 -21.64
N VAL A 218 1.73 -14.08 -22.84
CA VAL A 218 1.24 -15.03 -23.84
C VAL A 218 2.12 -14.94 -25.07
N TYR A 219 2.75 -16.07 -25.41
CA TYR A 219 3.64 -16.19 -26.56
C TYR A 219 3.06 -17.16 -27.58
N ARG A 220 3.50 -17.02 -28.84
CA ARG A 220 3.25 -18.05 -29.85
C ARG A 220 3.95 -19.34 -29.45
N ASP A 221 3.38 -20.46 -29.84
CA ASP A 221 3.85 -21.81 -29.50
C ASP A 221 5.28 -22.11 -29.97
N TYR A 222 5.73 -21.47 -31.05
CA TYR A 222 7.10 -21.58 -31.57
C TYR A 222 8.15 -20.80 -30.77
N VAL A 223 7.76 -19.93 -29.84
CA VAL A 223 8.71 -19.27 -28.93
C VAL A 223 9.15 -20.28 -27.87
N LYS A 224 10.43 -20.66 -27.88
CA LYS A 224 11.03 -21.62 -26.95
C LYS A 224 12.21 -21.01 -26.20
N GLY A 225 12.48 -21.52 -24.99
CA GLY A 225 13.66 -21.16 -24.20
C GLY A 225 13.64 -19.79 -23.53
N TYR A 226 12.55 -19.03 -23.64
CA TYR A 226 12.40 -17.75 -22.95
C TYR A 226 12.03 -17.97 -21.48
N ASN A 227 12.94 -17.58 -20.59
CA ASN A 227 12.71 -17.52 -19.14
C ASN A 227 12.74 -16.05 -18.71
N ARG A 228 11.58 -15.51 -18.33
CA ARG A 228 11.49 -14.12 -17.87
C ARG A 228 12.22 -13.96 -16.53
N ASN A 229 13.01 -12.89 -16.42
CA ASN A 229 13.51 -12.44 -15.13
C ASN A 229 12.40 -11.63 -14.41
N PRO A 230 11.90 -12.07 -13.25
CA PRO A 230 10.87 -11.35 -12.50
C PRO A 230 11.28 -9.95 -12.01
N MET A 231 12.57 -9.61 -12.07
CA MET A 231 13.09 -8.28 -11.69
C MET A 231 13.05 -7.25 -12.83
N PHE A 232 12.75 -7.64 -14.07
CA PHE A 232 12.60 -6.69 -15.17
C PHE A 232 11.17 -6.19 -15.28
N SER A 233 11.00 -4.88 -15.51
CA SER A 233 9.69 -4.30 -15.78
C SER A 233 9.06 -4.88 -17.05
N GLN A 234 7.74 -4.74 -17.18
CA GLN A 234 6.95 -5.20 -18.35
C GLN A 234 7.43 -4.62 -19.69
N THR A 235 8.23 -3.55 -19.66
CA THR A 235 8.71 -2.82 -20.84
C THR A 235 10.08 -3.26 -21.36
N VAL A 236 10.73 -4.24 -20.73
CA VAL A 236 12.08 -4.67 -21.12
C VAL A 236 12.09 -6.16 -21.45
N GLU A 237 11.72 -6.47 -22.69
CA GLU A 237 11.92 -7.80 -23.27
C GLU A 237 12.86 -7.69 -24.48
N PHE A 238 14.04 -8.28 -24.35
CA PHE A 238 14.97 -8.40 -25.47
C PHE A 238 14.84 -9.80 -26.08
N PHE A 239 14.14 -9.91 -27.20
CA PHE A 239 14.15 -11.11 -28.02
C PHE A 239 15.21 -10.97 -29.11
N TRP A 240 16.21 -11.82 -29.06
CA TRP A 240 17.18 -11.95 -30.14
C TRP A 240 16.75 -13.10 -31.03
N ASN A 241 16.67 -12.88 -32.35
CA ASN A 241 16.53 -13.98 -33.28
C ASN A 241 17.88 -14.72 -33.34
N ILE A 242 17.96 -15.89 -32.70
CA ILE A 242 19.20 -16.67 -32.59
C ILE A 242 19.34 -17.68 -33.75
N ASN A 243 18.36 -17.74 -34.66
CA ASN A 243 18.40 -18.62 -35.83
C ASN A 243 18.57 -17.84 -37.13
N LYS A 244 19.41 -18.41 -38.01
CA LYS A 244 19.40 -18.15 -39.45
C LYS A 244 18.15 -18.76 -40.09
#